data_AF-A0A3D5UVB7-F1
#
_entry.id   AF-A0A3D5UVB7-F1
#
_cell.length_a   1.000
_cell.length_b   1.000
_cell.length_c   1.000
_cell.angle_alpha   90.00
_cell.angle_beta   90.00
_cell.angle_gamma   90.00
#
_symmetry.space_group_name_H-M   'P 1'
#
loop_
_entity.id
_entity.type
_entity.pdbx_description
1 polymer ?
#
loop_
_entity_poly.entity_id
_entity_poly.type
_entity_poly.pdbx_seq_one_letter_code
_entity_poly.pdbx_strand_id
1 'polypeptide(L)' 'MTSSTATPLLDRVKIPADLRALDEADLRQLADELRLEVIDAVSQTGGHLGAGLGVVELTVALHYVFNTP' A
#
# COMPACT_ATOMS: atom_id res chain seq x y z
N MET A 1 13.50 15.34 -5.33
CA MET A 1 12.37 15.41 -6.28
C MET A 1 11.41 14.34 -5.85
N THR A 2 10.42 14.66 -5.01
CA THR A 2 9.37 13.71 -4.63
C THR A 2 8.44 13.59 -5.82
N SER A 3 8.45 12.44 -6.47
CA SER A 3 7.57 12.17 -7.61
C SER A 3 6.19 11.98 -7.02
N SER A 4 5.36 13.04 -6.99
CA SER A 4 3.97 12.96 -6.50
C SER A 4 3.18 12.10 -7.47
N THR A 5 3.29 10.79 -7.29
CA THR A 5 2.44 9.83 -7.98
C THR A 5 1.09 9.92 -7.31
N ALA A 6 0.03 10.10 -8.10
CA ALA A 6 -1.31 10.20 -7.54
C ALA A 6 -1.70 8.85 -6.91
N THR A 7 -2.10 8.89 -5.65
CA THR A 7 -2.45 7.71 -4.84
C THR A 7 -3.89 7.81 -4.30
N PRO A 8 -4.91 7.98 -5.19
CA PRO A 8 -6.26 8.32 -4.77
C PRO A 8 -6.95 7.27 -3.88
N LEU A 9 -6.57 5.99 -3.95
CA LEU A 9 -7.10 4.97 -3.05
C LEU A 9 -6.33 4.91 -1.74
N LEU A 10 -4.99 4.91 -1.81
CA LEU A 10 -4.14 4.89 -0.62
C LEU A 10 -4.35 6.14 0.25
N ASP A 11 -4.61 7.28 -0.36
CA ASP A 11 -4.93 8.53 0.34
C ASP A 11 -6.18 8.42 1.23
N ARG A 12 -7.09 7.50 0.90
CA ARG A 12 -8.33 7.22 1.65
C ARG A 12 -8.15 6.20 2.77
N VAL A 13 -7.06 5.43 2.76
CA VAL A 13 -6.79 4.39 3.76
C VAL A 13 -5.89 4.95 4.86
N LYS A 14 -6.46 5.22 6.04
CA LYS A 14 -5.70 5.70 7.23
C LYS A 14 -5.60 4.64 8.31
N ILE A 15 -6.59 3.75 8.38
CA ILE A 15 -6.64 2.62 9.30
C ILE A 15 -7.06 1.34 8.56
N PRO A 16 -6.77 0.13 9.09
CA PRO A 16 -7.17 -1.13 8.44
C PRO A 16 -8.67 -1.26 8.17
N ALA A 17 -9.52 -0.59 8.95
CA ALA A 17 -10.96 -0.55 8.71
C ALA A 17 -11.35 0.16 7.40
N ASP A 18 -10.59 1.18 6.99
CA ASP A 18 -10.85 1.90 5.73
C ASP A 18 -10.57 0.99 4.53
N LEU A 19 -9.51 0.17 4.62
CA LEU A 19 -9.12 -0.79 3.59
C LEU A 19 -10.22 -1.84 3.37
N ARG A 20 -10.91 -2.27 4.43
CA ARG A 20 -12.05 -3.20 4.36
C ARG A 20 -13.33 -2.58 3.82
N ALA A 21 -13.41 -1.26 3.74
CA ALA A 21 -14.55 -0.54 3.18
C ALA A 21 -14.42 -0.32 1.66
N LEU A 22 -13.27 -0.67 1.06
CA LEU A 22 -13.06 -0.63 -0.38
C LEU A 22 -13.72 -1.82 -1.06
N ASP A 23 -14.08 -1.65 -2.33
CA ASP A 23 -14.51 -2.76 -3.17
C ASP A 23 -13.32 -3.69 -3.45
N GLU A 24 -13.57 -5.01 -3.51
CA GLU A 24 -12.51 -6.01 -3.76
C GLU A 24 -11.77 -5.75 -5.09
N ALA A 25 -12.47 -5.18 -6.09
CA ALA A 25 -11.90 -4.79 -7.37
C ALA A 25 -10.82 -3.69 -7.26
N ASP A 26 -10.89 -2.85 -6.23
CA ASP A 26 -9.98 -1.73 -6.00
C ASP A 26 -8.68 -2.17 -5.30
N LEU A 27 -8.64 -3.37 -4.70
CA LEU A 27 -7.50 -3.84 -3.91
C LEU A 27 -6.22 -3.96 -4.73
N ARG A 28 -6.34 -4.28 -6.02
CA ARG A 28 -5.19 -4.34 -6.93
C ARG A 28 -4.59 -2.95 -7.14
N GLN A 29 -5.42 -1.95 -7.39
CA GLN A 29 -4.96 -0.57 -7.57
C GLN A 29 -4.35 -0.05 -6.26
N LEU A 30 -4.98 -0.33 -5.11
CA LEU A 30 -4.42 0.03 -3.80
C LEU A 30 -3.03 -0.58 -3.57
N ALA A 31 -2.83 -1.86 -3.91
CA ALA A 31 -1.53 -2.51 -3.80
C ALA A 31 -0.47 -1.87 -4.73
N ASP A 32 -0.88 -1.48 -5.95
CA ASP A 32 -0.01 -0.79 -6.89
C ASP A 32 0.41 0.61 -6.38
N GLU A 33 -0.53 1.37 -5.83
CA GLU A 33 -0.27 2.66 -5.18
C GLU A 33 0.66 2.52 -3.97
N LEU A 34 0.39 1.55 -3.08
CA LEU A 34 1.21 1.28 -1.90
C LEU A 34 2.63 0.87 -2.28
N ARG A 35 2.80 0.09 -3.35
CA ARG A 35 4.12 -0.28 -3.86
C ARG A 35 4.92 0.94 -4.31
N LEU A 36 4.28 1.84 -5.06
CA LEU A 36 4.94 3.06 -5.54
C LEU A 36 5.38 3.94 -4.38
N GLU A 37 4.54 4.08 -3.35
CA GLU A 37 4.87 4.82 -2.14
C GLU A 37 6.07 4.21 -1.39
N VAL A 38 6.11 2.88 -1.24
CA VAL A 38 7.25 2.19 -0.62
C VAL A 38 8.54 2.40 -1.42
N ILE A 39 8.47 2.36 -2.75
CA ILE A 39 9.64 2.64 -3.61
C ILE A 39 10.11 4.07 -3.40
N ASP A 40 9.22 5.06 -3.46
CA ASP A 40 9.60 6.47 -3.31
C ASP A 40 10.21 6.72 -1.93
N ALA A 41 9.54 6.27 -0.86
CA ALA A 41 10.01 6.44 0.51
C ALA A 41 11.39 5.80 0.77
N VAL A 42 11.62 4.59 0.27
CA VAL A 42 12.90 3.88 0.48
C VAL A 42 13.99 4.39 -0.48
N SER A 43 13.63 4.92 -1.66
CA SER A 43 14.59 5.50 -2.61
C SER A 43 15.35 6.69 -2.02
N GLN A 44 14.73 7.45 -1.10
CA GLN A 44 15.36 8.62 -0.47
C GLN A 44 16.38 8.24 0.61
N THR A 45 16.21 7.08 1.26
CA THR A 45 17.03 6.69 2.42
C THR A 45 18.11 5.67 2.07
N GLY A 46 17.93 4.90 0.99
CA GLY A 46 18.81 3.80 0.62
C GLY A 46 18.70 2.62 1.60
N GLY A 47 18.16 1.49 1.15
CA GLY A 47 17.88 0.37 2.06
C GLY A 47 17.40 -0.92 1.36
N HIS A 48 16.97 -1.91 2.16
CA HIS A 48 16.50 -3.22 1.68
C HIS A 48 15.11 -3.12 1.03
N LEU A 49 15.06 -2.58 -0.20
CA LEU A 49 13.85 -2.45 -1.02
C LEU A 49 13.13 -3.80 -1.24
N GLY A 50 13.89 -4.89 -1.39
CA GLY A 50 13.33 -6.17 -1.83
C GLY A 50 12.37 -6.83 -0.84
N ALA A 51 12.60 -6.69 0.47
CA ALA A 51 11.78 -7.37 1.48
C ALA A 51 10.40 -6.73 1.62
N GLY A 52 10.32 -5.40 1.59
CA GLY A 52 9.04 -4.68 1.69
C GLY A 52 8.17 -4.81 0.44
N LEU A 53 8.79 -4.79 -0.75
CA LEU A 53 8.05 -4.87 -2.02
C LEU A 53 7.44 -6.25 -2.29
N GLY A 54 8.06 -7.33 -1.79
CA GLY A 54 7.58 -8.70 -2.00
C GLY A 54 6.36 -9.09 -1.17
N VAL A 55 5.96 -8.27 -0.19
CA VAL A 55 4.86 -8.60 0.73
C VAL A 55 3.65 -7.68 0.61
N VAL A 56 3.67 -6.68 -0.28
CA VAL A 56 2.61 -5.66 -0.41
C VAL A 56 1.22 -6.30 -0.58
N GLU A 57 1.06 -7.18 -1.56
CA GLU A 57 -0.20 -7.89 -1.82
C GLU A 57 -0.68 -8.70 -0.62
N LEU A 58 0.26 -9.43 0.02
CA LEU A 58 -0.05 -10.28 1.16
C LEU A 58 -0.53 -9.43 2.35
N THR A 59 0.14 -8.32 2.61
CA THR A 59 -0.22 -7.39 3.68
C THR A 59 -1.60 -6.77 3.43
N VAL A 60 -1.89 -6.33 2.19
CA VAL A 60 -3.23 -5.84 1.81
C VAL A 60 -4.29 -6.91 2.04
N ALA A 61 -4.05 -8.14 1.57
CA ALA A 61 -4.99 -9.24 1.73
C ALA A 61 -5.24 -9.59 3.21
N LEU A 62 -4.20 -9.60 4.04
CA LEU A 62 -4.32 -9.88 5.47
C LEU A 62 -5.17 -8.81 6.18
N HIS A 63 -4.91 -7.53 5.92
CA HIS A 63 -5.67 -6.43 6.53
C HIS A 63 -7.11 -6.32 5.98
N TYR A 64 -7.36 -6.79 4.75
CA TYR A 64 -8.69 -6.85 4.15
C TYR A 64 -9.54 -7.97 4.75
N VAL A 65 -8.98 -9.17 4.85
CA VAL A 65 -9.73 -10.36 5.28
C VAL A 65 -9.87 -10.44 6.80
N PHE A 66 -8.83 -10.04 7.54
CA PHE A 66 -8.81 -10.15 9.00
C PHE A 66 -9.08 -8.81 9.68
N ASN A 67 -9.74 -8.85 10.84
CA ASN A 67 -9.88 -7.69 11.72
C ASN A 67 -8.61 -7.51 12.56
N THR A 68 -7.51 -7.20 11.90
CA THR A 68 -6.23 -6.87 12.52
C THR A 68 -6.29 -5.47 13.16
N PRO A 69 -5.51 -5.23 14.24
CA PRO A 69 -5.33 -3.87 14.76
C PRO A 69 -4.66 -2.95 13.72
#